data_AF-A0A0X2NPK5-F1
#
_entry.id   AF-A0A0X2NPK5-F1
#
_cell.length_a   1.000
_cell.length_b   1.000
_cell.length_c   1.000
_cell.angle_alpha   90.00
_cell.angle_beta   90.00
_cell.angle_gamma   90.00
#
_symmetry.space_group_name_H-M   'P 1'
#
loop_
_entity.id
_entity.type
_entity.pdbx_description
1 polymer ?
#
loop_
_entity_poly.entity_id
_entity_poly.type
_entity_poly.pdbx_seq_one_letter_code
_entity_poly.pdbx_strand_id
1 'polypeptide(L)'
;MNDQQRPENPFRVTQPTPPSAAPASMPNMAPRAASPAMLAAPAQEKKQGKGGTVVLWLCAAFGAYMTVFGAFDVRYSVVYALGGVLLGLAITLGFGWPLYCRSRDRKALAAWEKDRSETRELSALLTSEDAAIAQALAPRPRPEPMPRNWKKVGTAVAIITVLGGVLISAGDAEYKENNPDAVTSTET
;
A
#
# COMPACT_ATOMS: atom_id res chain seq x y z
N MET A 1 30.03 -41.80 9.96
CA MET A 1 30.20 -40.60 10.81
C MET A 1 28.94 -40.48 11.65
N ASN A 2 29.08 -40.58 12.98
CA ASN A 2 27.98 -40.70 13.93
C ASN A 2 27.22 -39.37 14.08
N ASP A 3 25.91 -39.38 13.89
CA ASP A 3 25.01 -38.24 14.14
C ASP A 3 24.89 -37.84 15.63
N GLN A 4 25.54 -38.59 16.54
CA GLN A 4 25.48 -38.37 17.99
C GLN A 4 26.44 -37.32 18.55
N GLN A 5 27.27 -36.70 17.73
CA GLN A 5 28.28 -35.71 18.17
C GLN A 5 27.98 -34.30 17.69
N ARG A 6 26.75 -34.01 17.25
CA ARG A 6 26.36 -32.64 16.95
C ARG A 6 26.06 -31.92 18.28
N PRO A 7 26.84 -30.90 18.68
CA PRO A 7 26.56 -30.15 19.89
C PRO A 7 25.13 -29.61 19.82
N GLU A 8 24.36 -29.80 20.90
CA GLU A 8 23.01 -29.24 20.99
C GLU A 8 23.11 -27.74 20.81
N ASN A 9 22.36 -27.20 19.84
CA ASN A 9 22.34 -25.78 19.56
C ASN A 9 21.24 -25.13 20.41
N PRO A 10 21.59 -24.39 21.48
CA PRO A 10 20.62 -23.78 22.39
C PRO A 10 19.87 -22.60 21.75
N PHE A 11 20.33 -22.12 20.59
CA PHE A 11 19.74 -21.00 19.86
C PHE A 11 18.75 -21.45 18.78
N ARG A 12 18.53 -22.76 18.62
CA ARG A 12 17.52 -23.31 17.72
C ARG A 12 16.12 -22.96 18.23
N VAL A 13 15.53 -21.90 17.68
CA VAL A 13 14.13 -21.55 17.96
C VAL A 13 13.20 -22.66 17.45
N THR A 14 12.74 -23.51 18.37
CA THR A 14 11.59 -24.39 18.18
C THR A 14 10.34 -23.52 18.05
N GLN A 15 9.63 -23.71 16.95
CA GLN A 15 8.37 -23.06 16.66
C GLN A 15 7.37 -23.37 17.80
N PRO A 16 6.63 -22.40 18.36
CA PRO A 16 5.61 -22.72 19.34
C PRO A 16 4.51 -23.51 18.64
N THR A 17 4.34 -24.76 19.06
CA THR A 17 3.18 -25.60 18.74
C THR A 17 1.92 -24.81 19.11
N PRO A 18 0.95 -24.64 18.20
CA PRO A 18 -0.31 -24.00 18.57
C PRO A 18 -0.97 -24.81 19.70
N PRO A 19 -1.46 -24.17 20.78
CA PRO A 19 -2.06 -24.89 21.88
C PRO A 19 -3.31 -25.63 21.39
N SER A 20 -3.26 -26.96 21.50
CA SER A 20 -4.37 -27.88 21.33
C SER A 20 -5.53 -27.41 22.21
N ALA A 21 -6.63 -27.01 21.59
CA ALA A 21 -7.82 -26.52 22.28
C ALA A 21 -8.48 -27.65 23.07
N ALA A 22 -8.37 -27.60 24.40
CA ALA A 22 -9.23 -28.36 25.30
C ALA A 22 -10.66 -27.78 25.27
N PRO A 23 -11.73 -28.60 25.30
CA PRO A 23 -13.10 -28.11 25.22
C PRO A 23 -13.57 -27.67 26.61
N ALA A 24 -14.01 -26.42 26.74
CA ALA A 24 -14.68 -25.91 27.94
C ALA A 24 -16.06 -25.38 27.58
N SER A 25 -17.04 -26.27 27.67
CA SER A 25 -18.47 -25.95 27.73
C SER A 25 -18.83 -25.58 29.18
N MET A 26 -19.29 -24.35 29.44
CA MET A 26 -20.39 -24.04 30.36
C MET A 26 -20.89 -22.58 30.15
N PRO A 27 -22.21 -22.32 30.20
CA PRO A 27 -22.80 -20.99 29.99
C PRO A 27 -22.93 -20.24 31.32
N ASN A 28 -22.50 -18.98 31.39
CA ASN A 28 -22.68 -18.15 32.59
C ASN A 28 -23.70 -17.03 32.36
N MET A 29 -24.68 -16.94 33.25
CA MET A 29 -25.78 -15.98 33.28
C MET A 29 -25.34 -14.63 33.92
N ALA A 30 -25.66 -13.52 33.22
CA ALA A 30 -26.01 -12.17 33.72
C ALA A 30 -24.96 -11.33 34.52
N PRO A 31 -25.15 -10.01 34.75
CA PRO A 31 -25.89 -8.97 34.01
C PRO A 31 -25.01 -7.75 33.62
N ARG A 32 -25.60 -6.88 32.81
CA ARG A 32 -25.12 -5.58 32.29
C ARG A 32 -24.56 -4.65 33.39
N ALA A 33 -23.23 -4.48 33.42
CA ALA A 33 -22.55 -3.39 34.13
C ALA A 33 -21.85 -2.47 33.11
N ALA A 34 -21.97 -1.16 33.32
CA ALA A 34 -21.56 -0.11 32.40
C ALA A 34 -20.04 -0.10 32.13
N SER A 35 -19.65 -0.03 30.85
CA SER A 35 -18.27 0.24 30.43
C SER A 35 -18.14 1.68 29.90
N PRO A 36 -17.47 2.60 30.63
CA PRO A 36 -16.90 3.81 30.04
C PRO A 36 -15.52 3.44 29.49
N ALA A 37 -15.48 2.76 28.35
CA ALA A 37 -14.22 2.42 27.69
C ALA A 37 -14.47 2.19 26.19
N MET A 38 -14.87 3.25 25.48
CA MET A 38 -14.65 3.34 24.04
C MET A 38 -13.16 3.65 23.80
N LEU A 39 -12.27 2.80 24.32
CA LEU A 39 -10.85 2.79 24.00
C LEU A 39 -10.71 2.05 22.68
N ALA A 40 -10.45 2.84 21.63
CA ALA A 40 -9.75 2.45 20.43
C ALA A 40 -10.02 1.01 19.96
N ALA A 41 -11.18 0.78 19.35
CA ALA A 41 -11.31 -0.35 18.43
C ALA A 41 -10.19 -0.21 17.38
N PRO A 42 -9.28 -1.19 17.22
CA PRO A 42 -8.29 -1.13 16.17
C PRO A 42 -9.05 -0.99 14.86
N ALA A 43 -8.74 0.09 14.13
CA ALA A 43 -9.34 0.39 12.85
C ALA A 43 -9.35 -0.89 12.03
N GLN A 44 -10.55 -1.45 11.85
CA GLN A 44 -10.81 -2.69 11.14
C GLN A 44 -10.04 -2.64 9.82
N GLU A 45 -8.94 -3.39 9.75
CA GLU A 45 -8.24 -3.63 8.52
C GLU A 45 -9.17 -4.50 7.68
N LYS A 46 -10.11 -3.86 6.96
CA LYS A 46 -10.90 -4.53 5.93
C LYS A 46 -9.88 -5.19 5.03
N LYS A 47 -9.79 -6.53 5.10
CA LYS A 47 -9.09 -7.37 4.13
C LYS A 47 -9.68 -7.05 2.77
N GLN A 48 -9.13 -6.03 2.11
CA GLN A 48 -9.60 -5.61 0.81
C GLN A 48 -9.18 -6.73 -0.14
N GLY A 49 -10.15 -7.54 -0.58
CA GLY A 49 -9.91 -8.70 -1.43
C GLY A 49 -9.17 -8.34 -2.72
N LYS A 50 -8.60 -9.35 -3.38
CA LYS A 50 -7.86 -9.21 -4.66
C LYS A 50 -8.59 -8.30 -5.67
N GLY A 51 -9.93 -8.36 -5.72
CA GLY A 51 -10.75 -7.51 -6.60
C GLY A 51 -10.60 -6.00 -6.37
N GLY A 52 -10.49 -5.55 -5.11
CA GLY A 52 -10.29 -4.11 -4.82
C GLY A 52 -8.95 -3.58 -5.31
N THR A 53 -7.94 -4.44 -5.41
CA THR A 53 -6.63 -4.07 -5.98
C THR A 53 -6.68 -3.96 -7.50
N VAL A 54 -7.46 -4.81 -8.18
CA VAL A 54 -7.63 -4.74 -9.64
C VAL A 54 -8.36 -3.45 -10.04
N VAL A 55 -9.44 -3.09 -9.34
CA VAL A 55 -10.17 -1.84 -9.60
C VAL A 55 -9.27 -0.62 -9.44
N LEU A 56 -8.44 -0.58 -8.40
CA LEU A 56 -7.46 0.50 -8.21
C LEU A 56 -6.48 0.61 -9.38
N TRP A 57 -6.01 -0.53 -9.91
CA TRP A 57 -5.12 -0.55 -11.08
C TRP A 57 -5.83 -0.07 -12.35
N LEU A 58 -7.09 -0.47 -12.56
CA LEU A 58 -7.89 0.00 -13.70
C LEU A 58 -8.09 1.52 -13.63
N CYS A 59 -8.43 2.07 -12.45
CA CYS A 59 -8.58 3.50 -12.26
C CYS A 59 -7.24 4.27 -12.45
N ALA A 60 -6.13 3.72 -11.96
CA ALA A 60 -4.82 4.32 -12.16
C ALA A 60 -4.40 4.29 -13.64
N ALA A 61 -4.64 3.17 -14.34
CA ALA A 61 -4.37 3.04 -15.77
C ALA A 61 -5.25 3.99 -16.59
N PHE A 62 -6.52 4.17 -16.21
CA PHE A 62 -7.40 5.14 -16.83
C PHE A 62 -6.92 6.59 -16.66
N GLY A 63 -6.44 6.96 -15.46
CA GLY A 63 -5.82 8.26 -15.23
C GLY A 63 -4.56 8.47 -16.09
N ALA A 64 -3.72 7.44 -16.22
CA ALA A 64 -2.53 7.50 -17.07
C ALA A 64 -2.90 7.64 -18.55
N TYR A 65 -3.92 6.89 -19.00
CA TYR A 65 -4.47 7.02 -20.33
C TYR A 65 -4.99 8.43 -20.61
N MET A 66 -5.77 9.01 -19.68
CA MET A 66 -6.26 10.39 -19.79
C MET A 66 -5.13 11.42 -19.86
N THR A 67 -4.04 11.17 -19.15
CA THR A 67 -2.84 12.03 -19.19
C THR A 67 -2.21 12.01 -20.59
N VAL A 68 -2.07 10.82 -21.18
CA VAL A 68 -1.51 10.66 -22.53
C VAL A 68 -2.46 11.23 -23.58
N PHE A 69 -3.77 10.99 -23.42
CA PHE A 69 -4.80 11.52 -24.31
C PHE A 69 -4.79 13.06 -24.32
N GLY A 70 -4.80 13.71 -23.15
CA GLY A 70 -4.72 15.17 -23.05
C GLY A 70 -3.43 15.75 -23.63
N ALA A 71 -2.33 14.99 -23.69
CA ALA A 71 -1.10 15.44 -24.34
C ALA A 71 -1.24 15.52 -25.88
N PHE A 72 -2.18 14.82 -26.49
CA PHE A 72 -2.48 14.98 -27.93
C PHE A 72 -3.16 16.32 -28.22
N ASP A 73 -3.90 16.88 -27.26
CA ASP A 73 -4.60 18.17 -27.40
C ASP A 73 -3.64 19.37 -27.48
N VAL A 74 -2.33 19.18 -27.25
CA VAL A 74 -1.29 20.22 -27.38
C VAL A 74 -1.29 20.86 -28.76
N ARG A 75 -1.73 20.12 -29.78
CA ARG A 75 -1.86 20.60 -31.17
C ARG A 75 -2.96 21.64 -31.34
N TYR A 76 -3.95 21.67 -30.44
CA TYR A 76 -5.13 22.53 -30.51
C TYR A 76 -5.06 23.66 -29.48
N SER A 77 -4.66 23.36 -28.24
CA SER A 77 -4.32 24.39 -27.25
C SER A 77 -3.38 23.82 -26.20
N VAL A 78 -2.23 24.48 -26.02
CA VAL A 78 -1.23 24.09 -25.01
C VAL A 78 -1.80 24.22 -23.60
N VAL A 79 -2.59 25.28 -23.35
CA VAL A 79 -3.17 25.56 -22.03
C VAL A 79 -4.21 24.51 -21.67
N TYR A 80 -5.07 24.16 -22.63
CA TYR A 80 -6.08 23.10 -22.45
C TYR A 80 -5.43 21.74 -22.19
N ALA A 81 -4.44 21.38 -23.02
CA ALA A 81 -3.71 20.12 -22.90
C ALA A 81 -2.98 19.97 -21.56
N LEU A 82 -2.32 21.04 -21.09
CA LEU A 82 -1.69 21.06 -19.76
C LEU A 82 -2.72 20.82 -18.65
N GLY A 83 -3.90 21.43 -18.76
CA GLY A 83 -4.99 21.20 -17.82
C GLY A 83 -5.47 19.74 -17.80
N GLY A 84 -5.64 19.12 -18.98
CA GLY A 84 -5.99 17.70 -19.13
C GLY A 84 -4.94 16.75 -18.58
N VAL A 85 -3.66 17.00 -18.86
CA VAL A 85 -2.51 16.25 -18.31
C VAL A 85 -2.49 16.32 -16.78
N LEU A 86 -2.68 17.51 -16.20
CA LEU A 86 -2.74 17.68 -14.75
C LEU A 86 -3.91 16.90 -14.13
N LEU A 87 -5.08 16.92 -14.77
CA LEU A 87 -6.24 16.16 -14.30
C LEU A 87 -5.98 14.64 -14.33
N GLY A 88 -5.41 14.13 -15.42
CA GLY A 88 -5.04 12.72 -15.55
C GLY A 88 -4.00 12.29 -14.51
N LEU A 89 -3.02 13.15 -14.23
CA LEU A 89 -2.04 12.94 -13.17
C LEU A 89 -2.70 12.89 -11.79
N ALA A 90 -3.63 13.81 -11.50
CA ALA A 90 -4.35 13.83 -10.22
C ALA A 90 -5.11 12.52 -9.96
N ILE A 91 -5.79 11.99 -10.99
CA ILE A 91 -6.48 10.69 -10.93
C ILE A 91 -5.47 9.58 -10.66
N THR A 92 -4.39 9.54 -11.44
CA THR A 92 -3.34 8.52 -11.31
C THR A 92 -2.68 8.54 -9.93
N LEU A 93 -2.42 9.72 -9.38
CA LEU A 93 -1.87 9.90 -8.03
C LEU A 93 -2.85 9.44 -6.95
N GLY A 94 -4.12 9.81 -7.07
CA GLY A 94 -5.16 9.43 -6.11
C GLY A 94 -5.35 7.91 -5.99
N PHE A 95 -5.36 7.20 -7.12
CA PHE A 95 -5.55 5.75 -7.16
C PHE A 95 -4.24 4.95 -7.12
N GLY A 96 -3.13 5.53 -7.57
CA GLY A 96 -1.80 4.92 -7.58
C GLY A 96 -1.12 4.96 -6.21
N TRP A 97 -1.37 5.98 -5.39
CA TRP A 97 -0.80 6.09 -4.04
C TRP A 97 -1.07 4.87 -3.13
N PRO A 98 -2.31 4.37 -2.99
CA PRO A 98 -2.56 3.16 -2.19
C PRO A 98 -1.88 1.91 -2.74
N LEU A 99 -1.75 1.79 -4.08
CA LEU A 99 -1.01 0.70 -4.72
C LEU A 99 0.49 0.79 -4.40
N TYR A 100 1.05 2.00 -4.45
CA TYR A 100 2.43 2.27 -4.12
C TYR A 100 2.74 1.89 -2.66
N CYS A 101 1.94 2.36 -1.70
CA CYS A 101 2.10 1.99 -0.29
C CYS A 101 2.07 0.46 -0.10
N ARG A 102 1.10 -0.23 -0.71
CA ARG A 102 1.00 -1.70 -0.65
C ARG A 102 2.22 -2.39 -1.24
N SER A 103 2.74 -1.89 -2.34
CA SER A 103 3.92 -2.47 -2.98
C SER A 103 5.15 -2.35 -2.08
N ARG A 104 5.32 -1.20 -1.40
CA ARG A 104 6.42 -0.99 -0.45
C ARG A 104 6.26 -1.85 0.80
N ASP A 105 5.06 -1.93 1.35
CA ASP A 105 4.77 -2.79 2.51
C ASP A 105 5.11 -4.26 2.20
N ARG A 106 4.73 -4.75 1.00
CA ARG A 106 5.09 -6.12 0.56
C ARG A 106 6.59 -6.32 0.38
N LYS A 107 7.29 -5.35 -0.21
CA LYS A 107 8.75 -5.42 -0.37
C LYS A 107 9.48 -5.41 0.97
N ALA A 108 9.03 -4.59 1.91
CA ALA A 108 9.59 -4.52 3.26
C ALA A 108 9.36 -5.82 4.04
N LEU A 109 8.16 -6.40 3.94
CA LEU A 109 7.87 -7.71 4.53
C LEU A 109 8.70 -8.82 3.90
N ALA A 110 8.80 -8.88 2.57
CA ALA A 110 9.59 -9.89 1.89
C ALA A 110 11.09 -9.80 2.23
N ALA A 111 11.63 -8.59 2.36
CA ALA A 111 13.01 -8.39 2.80
C ALA A 111 13.23 -8.88 4.23
N TRP A 112 12.30 -8.56 5.15
CA TRP A 112 12.37 -9.04 6.52
C TRP A 112 12.22 -10.58 6.63
N GLU A 113 11.34 -11.18 5.84
CA GLU A 113 11.17 -12.64 5.80
C GLU A 113 12.45 -13.34 5.33
N LYS A 114 13.12 -12.78 4.32
CA LYS A 114 14.41 -13.27 3.81
C LYS A 114 15.52 -13.14 4.86
N ASP A 115 15.65 -11.97 5.49
CA ASP A 115 16.61 -11.73 6.57
C ASP A 115 16.39 -12.73 7.72
N ARG A 116 15.11 -13.00 8.06
CA ARG A 116 14.76 -13.95 9.12
C ARG A 116 15.12 -15.39 8.77
N SER A 117 14.90 -15.83 7.52
CA SER A 117 15.30 -17.17 7.09
C SER A 117 16.82 -17.35 7.11
N GLU A 118 17.57 -16.38 6.58
CA GLU A 118 19.04 -16.41 6.57
C GLU A 118 19.60 -16.40 7.99
N THR A 119 19.06 -15.53 8.86
CA THR A 119 19.42 -15.46 10.28
C THR A 119 19.14 -16.78 11.00
N ARG A 120 18.03 -17.47 10.67
CA ARG A 120 17.69 -18.77 11.26
C ARG A 120 18.67 -19.85 10.84
N GLU A 121 19.04 -19.90 9.56
CA GLU A 121 20.03 -20.84 9.03
C GLU A 121 21.41 -20.61 9.67
N LEU A 122 21.85 -19.36 9.75
CA LEU A 122 23.10 -18.98 10.40
C LEU A 122 23.08 -19.33 11.89
N SER A 123 22.02 -19.00 12.62
CA SER A 123 21.89 -19.33 14.04
C SER A 123 21.90 -20.84 14.30
N ALA A 124 21.42 -21.65 13.35
CA ALA A 124 21.41 -23.10 13.45
C ALA A 124 22.82 -23.73 13.33
N LEU A 125 23.78 -22.99 12.77
CA LEU A 125 25.17 -23.40 12.63
C LEU A 125 26.06 -22.96 13.81
N LEU A 126 25.59 -22.01 14.63
CA LEU A 126 26.36 -21.48 15.76
C LEU A 126 26.38 -22.46 16.94
N THR A 127 27.52 -22.50 17.62
CA THR A 127 27.73 -23.28 18.86
C THR A 127 27.77 -22.37 20.09
N SER A 128 27.89 -22.94 21.28
CA SER A 128 27.96 -22.17 22.54
C SER A 128 29.16 -21.21 22.62
N GLU A 129 30.23 -21.46 21.87
CA GLU A 129 31.41 -20.57 21.80
C GLU A 129 31.10 -19.27 21.03
N ASP A 130 30.08 -19.28 20.17
CA ASP A 130 29.70 -18.14 19.33
C ASP A 130 28.56 -17.30 19.94
N ALA A 131 28.38 -17.36 21.26
CA ALA A 131 27.25 -16.73 21.96
C ALA A 131 27.14 -15.21 21.68
N ALA A 132 28.26 -14.52 21.50
CA ALA A 132 28.28 -13.10 21.13
C ALA A 132 27.75 -12.84 19.70
N ILE A 133 28.02 -13.76 18.78
CA ILE A 133 27.53 -13.71 17.39
C ILE A 133 26.04 -14.07 17.35
N ALA A 134 25.60 -15.03 18.18
CA ALA A 134 24.20 -15.39 18.32
C ALA A 134 23.34 -14.23 18.86
N GLN A 135 23.86 -13.43 19.80
CA GLN A 135 23.20 -12.20 20.24
C GLN A 135 23.11 -11.13 19.16
N ALA A 136 24.12 -11.01 18.30
CA ALA A 136 24.11 -10.09 17.17
C ALA A 136 23.10 -10.49 16.07
N LEU A 137 22.77 -11.78 15.98
CA LEU A 137 21.76 -12.35 15.08
C LEU A 137 20.33 -12.33 15.69
N ALA A 138 20.09 -11.57 16.76
CA ALA A 138 18.76 -11.48 17.36
C ALA A 138 17.70 -11.06 16.31
N PRO A 139 16.51 -11.71 16.29
CA PRO A 139 15.49 -11.42 15.29
C PRO A 139 15.07 -9.94 15.32
N ARG A 140 15.24 -9.25 14.19
CA ARG A 140 14.75 -7.88 14.04
C ARG A 140 13.22 -7.82 14.15
N PRO A 141 12.65 -6.77 14.76
CA PRO A 141 11.20 -6.60 14.83
C PRO A 141 10.59 -6.54 13.43
N ARG A 142 9.36 -7.03 13.30
CA ARG A 142 8.62 -7.02 12.03
C ARG A 142 8.43 -5.56 11.57
N PRO A 143 8.66 -5.24 10.28
CA PRO A 143 8.45 -3.88 9.79
C PRO A 143 6.99 -3.48 9.90
N GLU A 144 6.76 -2.25 10.37
CA GLU A 144 5.42 -1.65 10.45
C GLU A 144 4.96 -1.16 9.08
N PRO A 145 3.63 -1.13 8.81
CA PRO A 145 3.09 -0.57 7.58
C PRO A 145 3.48 0.90 7.41
N MET A 146 3.78 1.32 6.18
CA MET A 146 4.15 2.71 5.91
C MET A 146 3.02 3.68 6.30
N PRO A 147 3.31 4.80 7.00
CA PRO A 147 2.30 5.81 7.29
C PRO A 147 1.78 6.40 5.97
N ARG A 148 0.49 6.16 5.69
CA ARG A 148 -0.12 6.41 4.37
C ARG A 148 -0.32 7.89 4.03
N ASN A 149 -0.07 8.82 4.97
CA ASN A 149 -0.06 10.29 4.76
C ASN A 149 -1.18 10.86 3.85
N TRP A 150 -2.38 10.29 3.93
CA TRP A 150 -3.51 10.61 3.04
C TRP A 150 -3.88 12.09 3.03
N LYS A 151 -3.68 12.81 4.14
CA LYS A 151 -3.91 14.26 4.19
C LYS A 151 -3.02 15.00 3.19
N LYS A 152 -1.71 14.69 3.15
CA LYS A 152 -0.75 15.36 2.25
C LYS A 152 -1.06 15.04 0.79
N VAL A 153 -1.33 13.76 0.50
CA VAL A 153 -1.62 13.32 -0.88
C VAL A 153 -2.97 13.84 -1.35
N GLY A 154 -3.99 13.80 -0.50
CA GLY A 154 -5.30 14.37 -0.79
C GLY A 154 -5.23 15.87 -1.07
N THR A 155 -4.45 16.63 -0.28
CA THR A 155 -4.22 18.06 -0.54
C THR A 155 -3.50 18.28 -1.87
N ALA A 156 -2.45 17.52 -2.16
CA ALA A 156 -1.72 17.64 -3.43
C ALA A 156 -2.63 17.33 -4.64
N VAL A 157 -3.41 16.24 -4.57
CA VAL A 157 -4.39 15.87 -5.60
C VAL A 157 -5.42 16.97 -5.78
N ALA A 158 -5.99 17.51 -4.70
CA ALA A 158 -6.97 18.60 -4.79
C ALA A 158 -6.40 19.85 -5.46
N ILE A 159 -5.17 20.26 -5.11
CA ILE A 159 -4.50 21.40 -5.74
C ILE A 159 -4.30 21.16 -7.23
N ILE A 160 -3.80 19.99 -7.62
CA ILE A 160 -3.57 19.64 -9.03
C ILE A 160 -4.90 19.61 -9.80
N THR A 161 -5.97 19.07 -9.21
CA THR A 161 -7.29 19.05 -9.84
C THR A 161 -7.85 20.45 -10.06
N VAL A 162 -7.76 21.34 -9.05
CA VAL A 162 -8.22 22.73 -9.18
C VAL A 162 -7.41 23.46 -10.25
N LEU A 163 -6.07 23.34 -10.20
CA LEU A 163 -5.20 23.96 -11.19
C LEU A 163 -5.50 23.45 -12.60
N GLY A 164 -5.64 22.13 -12.77
CA GLY A 164 -5.99 21.52 -14.04
C GLY A 164 -7.31 22.03 -14.61
N GLY A 165 -8.36 22.12 -13.77
CA GLY A 165 -9.65 22.66 -14.18
C GLY A 165 -9.62 24.14 -14.59
N VAL A 166 -8.82 24.96 -13.90
CA VAL A 166 -8.61 26.36 -14.27
C VAL A 166 -7.90 26.47 -15.61
N LEU A 167 -6.88 25.65 -15.87
CA LEU A 167 -6.18 25.64 -17.16
C LEU A 167 -7.08 25.17 -18.30
N ILE A 168 -7.88 24.12 -18.10
CA ILE A 168 -8.87 23.67 -19.09
C ILE A 168 -9.81 24.83 -19.45
N SER A 169 -10.36 25.51 -18.44
CA SER A 169 -11.29 26.63 -18.66
C SER A 169 -10.62 27.81 -19.38
N ALA A 170 -9.36 28.09 -19.08
CA ALA A 170 -8.60 29.16 -19.71
C ALA A 170 -8.22 28.85 -21.18
N GLY A 171 -7.95 27.58 -21.51
CA GLY A 171 -7.61 27.13 -22.85
C GLY A 171 -8.81 26.73 -23.73
N ASP A 172 -10.02 26.70 -23.18
CA ASP A 172 -11.23 26.18 -23.85
C ASP A 172 -11.58 26.95 -25.14
N ALA A 173 -11.41 28.28 -25.14
CA ALA A 173 -11.71 29.11 -26.30
C ALA A 173 -10.76 28.79 -27.48
N GLU A 174 -9.45 28.78 -27.21
CA GLU A 174 -8.43 28.44 -28.21
C GLU A 174 -8.58 26.98 -28.69
N TYR A 175 -8.90 26.07 -27.77
CA TYR A 175 -9.14 24.67 -28.10
C TYR A 175 -10.30 24.51 -29.09
N LYS A 176 -11.44 25.17 -28.85
CA LYS A 176 -12.62 25.11 -29.73
C LYS A 176 -12.40 25.77 -31.08
N GLU A 177 -11.63 26.85 -31.12
CA GLU A 177 -11.28 27.53 -32.38
C GLU A 177 -10.39 26.65 -33.26
N ASN A 178 -9.41 25.95 -32.66
CA ASN A 178 -8.44 25.15 -33.38
C ASN A 178 -8.89 23.70 -33.62
N ASN A 179 -9.92 23.22 -32.90
CA ASN A 179 -10.45 21.87 -33.02
C ASN A 179 -11.85 21.86 -33.68
N PRO A 180 -11.94 21.73 -35.01
CA PRO A 180 -13.22 21.75 -35.73
C PRO A 180 -14.18 20.61 -35.33
N ASP A 181 -13.63 19.48 -34.85
CA ASP A 181 -14.44 18.34 -34.40
C ASP A 181 -15.13 18.61 -33.04
N ALA A 182 -14.62 19.55 -32.24
CA ALA A 182 -15.17 19.91 -30.94
C ALA A 182 -16.45 20.74 -31.05
N VAL A 183 -16.59 21.58 -32.08
CA VAL A 183 -17.74 22.49 -32.26
C VAL A 183 -18.98 21.73 -32.78
N THR A 184 -18.75 20.75 -33.66
CA THR A 184 -19.80 19.97 -34.35
C THR A 184 -20.62 19.08 -33.41
N SER A 185 -20.09 18.75 -32.23
CA SER A 185 -20.76 17.86 -31.26
C SER A 185 -21.81 18.55 -30.38
N THR A 186 -21.97 19.87 -30.51
CA THR A 186 -22.88 20.68 -29.65
C THR A 186 -24.21 21.07 -30.32
N GLU A 187 -24.42 20.75 -31.61
CA GLU A 187 -25.60 21.20 -32.39
C GLU A 187 -26.62 20.10 -32.77
N THR A 188 -26.58 18.92 -32.14
CA THR A 188 -27.58 17.86 -32.36
C THR A 188 -28.26 17.41 -31.08
#